data_AF-A0A4R1HFA9-F1
#
_entry.id   AF-A0A4R1HFA9-F1
#
_cell.length_a   1.000
_cell.length_b   1.000
_cell.length_c   1.000
_cell.angle_alpha   90.00
_cell.angle_beta   90.00
_cell.angle_gamma   90.00
#
_symmetry.space_group_name_H-M   'P 1'
#
loop_
_entity.id
_entity.type
_entity.pdbx_description
1 polymer ?
#
loop_
_entity_poly.entity_id
_entity_poly.type
_entity_poly.pdbx_seq_one_letter_code
_entity_poly.pdbx_strand_id
1 'polypeptide(L)'
;MGLGFGTKLRYVKDAICRGARIGNYWHWVDAKDAPENIDIASLVYPLRYDIVIRKEFFCLYREFRSEYHSDFNTFFIRAKEHIYFQWFTTVLVHRFRPDLVSAPGALEHAFKDRIKRSAILFDTIEQNDFDTRHPILPCTGETILPTDSGLTTGAKYYMGDGCHRLAYLMSMGYDSLPGRYARIKCYRKFKPLDNTSLISPHIEVDWKRSGLNIPTTNQTNEKVYYP
;
A
#
# COMPACT_ATOMS: atom_id res chain seq x y z
N MET A 1 29.97 -18.80 -20.23
CA MET A 1 28.68 -18.27 -20.74
C MET A 1 27.73 -19.43 -20.94
N GLY A 2 26.71 -19.57 -20.09
CA GLY A 2 25.74 -20.66 -20.20
C GLY A 2 24.45 -20.27 -19.49
N LEU A 3 23.60 -19.50 -20.15
CA LEU A 3 22.22 -19.30 -19.70
C LEU A 3 21.50 -20.64 -19.88
N GLY A 4 21.29 -21.33 -18.77
CA GLY A 4 20.75 -22.68 -18.71
C GLY A 4 19.39 -22.83 -19.38
N PHE A 5 19.17 -23.99 -19.98
CA PHE A 5 17.95 -24.44 -20.66
C PHE A 5 16.63 -24.06 -19.96
N GLY A 6 16.62 -23.93 -18.63
CA GLY A 6 15.46 -23.52 -17.84
C GLY A 6 14.95 -22.10 -18.09
N THR A 7 15.81 -21.15 -18.47
CA THR A 7 15.41 -19.75 -18.70
C THR A 7 14.66 -19.58 -20.02
N LYS A 8 15.05 -20.33 -21.06
CA LYS A 8 14.37 -20.34 -22.37
C LYS A 8 12.97 -20.98 -22.28
N LEU A 9 12.83 -22.09 -21.56
CA LEU A 9 11.53 -22.75 -21.37
C LEU A 9 10.52 -21.86 -20.62
N ARG A 10 10.98 -21.12 -19.60
CA ARG A 10 10.14 -20.16 -18.87
C ARG A 10 9.65 -19.02 -19.75
N TYR A 11 10.52 -18.47 -20.60
CA TYR A 11 10.17 -17.39 -21.52
C TYR A 11 9.13 -17.80 -22.57
N VAL A 12 9.26 -19.01 -23.11
CA VAL A 12 8.30 -19.60 -24.06
C VAL A 12 6.97 -19.92 -23.37
N LYS A 13 6.99 -20.50 -22.16
CA LYS A 13 5.77 -20.71 -21.34
C LYS A 13 5.06 -19.39 -21.06
N ASP A 14 5.79 -18.36 -20.65
CA ASP A 14 5.21 -17.04 -20.42
C ASP A 14 4.67 -16.44 -21.73
N ALA A 15 5.37 -16.56 -22.86
CA ALA A 15 4.86 -16.10 -24.16
C ALA A 15 3.59 -16.84 -24.61
N ILE A 16 3.52 -18.16 -24.41
CA ILE A 16 2.34 -18.99 -24.72
C ILE A 16 1.20 -18.66 -23.76
N CYS A 17 1.44 -18.56 -22.45
CA CYS A 17 0.42 -18.14 -21.48
C CYS A 17 -0.08 -16.73 -21.75
N ARG A 18 0.78 -15.82 -22.25
CA ARG A 18 0.41 -14.47 -22.69
C ARG A 18 -0.45 -14.50 -23.97
N GLY A 19 -0.06 -15.27 -24.99
CA GLY A 19 -0.82 -15.43 -26.22
C GLY A 19 -2.16 -16.16 -26.02
N ALA A 20 -2.19 -17.16 -25.15
CA ALA A 20 -3.36 -17.99 -24.84
C ALA A 20 -4.21 -17.45 -23.68
N ARG A 21 -3.77 -16.39 -22.99
CA ARG A 21 -4.47 -15.72 -21.87
C ARG A 21 -4.83 -16.68 -20.70
N ILE A 22 -3.93 -17.59 -20.36
CA ILE A 22 -4.11 -18.61 -19.29
C ILE A 22 -3.43 -18.13 -17.99
N GLY A 23 -4.15 -18.17 -16.85
CA GLY A 23 -3.63 -17.85 -15.51
C GLY A 23 -3.74 -16.37 -15.10
N ASN A 24 -2.94 -15.95 -14.10
CA ASN A 24 -2.85 -14.56 -13.61
C ASN A 24 -2.08 -13.65 -14.60
N TYR A 25 -2.54 -13.60 -15.84
CA TYR A 25 -1.98 -12.76 -16.89
C TYR A 25 -2.17 -11.29 -16.54
N TRP A 26 -1.09 -10.53 -16.67
CA TRP A 26 -1.09 -9.08 -16.58
C TRP A 26 -0.09 -8.47 -17.57
N HIS A 27 -0.33 -7.23 -17.94
CA HIS A 27 0.54 -6.39 -18.76
C HIS A 27 0.69 -5.01 -18.13
N TRP A 28 1.68 -4.25 -18.57
CA TRP A 28 1.79 -2.83 -18.20
C TRP A 28 0.85 -2.01 -19.06
N VAL A 29 0.13 -1.05 -18.46
CA VAL A 29 -0.56 -0.02 -19.24
C VAL A 29 0.51 0.80 -19.99
N ASP A 30 0.28 1.06 -21.28
CA ASP A 30 1.20 1.86 -22.08
C ASP A 30 1.30 3.28 -21.53
N ALA A 31 2.50 3.88 -21.59
CA ALA A 31 2.75 5.20 -21.01
C ALA A 31 1.85 6.30 -21.60
N LYS A 32 1.47 6.19 -22.88
CA LYS A 32 0.54 7.12 -23.56
C LYS A 32 -0.91 7.01 -23.05
N ASP A 33 -1.28 5.86 -22.49
CA ASP A 33 -2.62 5.55 -21.99
C ASP A 33 -2.68 5.67 -20.46
N ALA A 34 -1.53 5.87 -19.81
CA ALA A 34 -1.45 6.13 -18.39
C ALA A 34 -1.90 7.57 -18.10
N PRO A 35 -2.71 7.79 -17.05
CA PRO A 35 -3.14 9.12 -16.67
C PRO A 35 -1.96 9.95 -16.17
N GLU A 36 -2.00 11.25 -16.45
CA GLU A 36 -0.99 12.19 -15.95
C GLU A 36 -1.00 12.27 -14.42
N ASN A 37 -2.17 12.15 -13.81
CA ASN A 37 -2.37 12.11 -12.36
C ASN A 37 -3.46 11.11 -12.00
N ILE A 38 -3.31 10.42 -10.87
CA ILE A 38 -4.32 9.51 -10.31
C ILE A 38 -4.79 10.09 -8.98
N ASP A 39 -6.09 10.30 -8.82
CA ASP A 39 -6.67 10.72 -7.54
C ASP A 39 -6.31 9.73 -6.43
N ILE A 40 -5.64 10.21 -5.37
CA ILE A 40 -5.20 9.35 -4.25
C ILE A 40 -6.42 8.84 -3.47
N ALA A 41 -7.49 9.63 -3.34
CA ALA A 41 -8.68 9.19 -2.63
C ALA A 41 -9.26 7.91 -3.26
N SER A 42 -9.30 7.83 -4.59
CA SER A 42 -9.75 6.64 -5.33
C SER A 42 -8.87 5.40 -5.13
N LEU A 43 -7.58 5.57 -4.83
CA LEU A 43 -6.64 4.47 -4.58
C LEU A 43 -6.74 3.92 -3.15
N VAL A 44 -7.16 4.77 -2.21
CA VAL A 44 -7.12 4.50 -0.77
C VAL A 44 -8.50 4.14 -0.23
N TYR A 45 -9.52 4.95 -0.54
CA TYR A 45 -10.87 4.76 -0.05
C TYR A 45 -11.66 3.78 -0.93
N PRO A 46 -12.51 2.91 -0.36
CA PRO A 46 -12.64 2.58 1.07
C PRO A 46 -11.73 1.41 1.50
N LEU A 47 -10.92 0.85 0.59
CA LEU A 47 -10.35 -0.50 0.72
C LEU A 47 -8.99 -0.58 1.44
N ARG A 48 -8.27 0.55 1.55
CA ARG A 48 -6.84 0.59 1.86
C ARG A 48 -6.52 1.56 2.99
N TYR A 49 -7.32 1.53 4.06
CA TYR A 49 -7.08 2.34 5.25
C TYR A 49 -5.67 2.10 5.86
N ASP A 50 -5.04 0.95 5.59
CA ASP A 50 -3.63 0.72 5.98
C ASP A 50 -2.64 1.75 5.42
N ILE A 51 -2.99 2.45 4.33
CA ILE A 51 -2.16 3.52 3.75
C ILE A 51 -2.32 4.80 4.57
N VAL A 52 -3.52 5.09 5.07
CA VAL A 52 -3.77 6.23 5.98
C VAL A 52 -2.96 6.04 7.27
N ILE A 53 -2.97 4.83 7.85
CA ILE A 53 -2.19 4.52 9.07
C ILE A 53 -0.68 4.72 8.83
N ARG A 54 -0.17 4.35 7.64
CA ARG A 54 1.23 4.61 7.27
C ARG A 54 1.52 6.10 7.11
N LYS A 55 0.58 6.89 6.58
CA LYS A 55 0.72 8.34 6.48
C LYS A 55 0.81 8.95 7.89
N GLU A 56 -0.05 8.54 8.81
CA GLU A 56 0.01 8.99 10.21
C GLU A 56 1.34 8.60 10.88
N PHE A 57 1.90 7.43 10.56
CA PHE A 57 3.25 7.09 11.00
C PHE A 57 4.32 8.04 10.45
N PHE A 58 4.22 8.49 9.20
CA PHE A 58 5.15 9.49 8.68
C PHE A 58 4.97 10.87 9.32
N CYS A 59 3.73 11.24 9.67
CA CYS A 59 3.49 12.44 10.48
C CYS A 59 4.20 12.33 11.84
N LEU A 60 4.03 11.22 12.55
CA LEU A 60 4.73 10.93 13.82
C LEU A 60 6.25 10.98 13.65
N TYR A 61 6.77 10.30 12.61
CA TYR A 61 8.21 10.29 12.34
C TYR A 61 8.75 11.69 12.08
N ARG A 62 8.04 12.50 11.28
CA ARG A 62 8.45 13.88 10.99
C ARG A 62 8.48 14.75 12.24
N GLU A 63 7.47 14.63 13.11
CA GLU A 63 7.37 15.39 14.37
C GLU A 63 8.48 15.04 15.34
N PHE A 64 8.81 13.74 15.48
CA PHE A 64 9.80 13.24 16.43
C PHE A 64 11.11 12.80 15.75
N ARG A 65 11.44 13.38 14.58
CA ARG A 65 12.59 12.96 13.77
C ARG A 65 13.92 13.11 14.52
N SER A 66 14.09 14.21 15.26
CA SER A 66 15.28 14.44 16.07
C SER A 66 15.43 13.38 17.18
N GLU A 67 14.34 13.04 17.85
CA GLU A 67 14.30 11.98 18.89
C GLU A 67 14.68 10.62 18.29
N TYR A 68 14.17 10.27 17.11
CA TYR A 68 14.56 9.04 16.40
C TYR A 68 16.07 8.92 16.20
N HIS A 69 16.75 10.02 15.84
CA HIS A 69 18.19 10.01 15.59
C HIS A 69 19.03 10.07 16.87
N SER A 70 18.59 10.79 17.90
CA SER A 70 19.35 10.91 19.17
C SER A 70 19.09 9.77 20.14
N ASP A 71 17.85 9.28 20.21
CA ASP A 71 17.40 8.21 21.10
C ASP A 71 16.28 7.37 20.44
N PHE A 72 16.72 6.41 19.64
CA PHE A 72 15.82 5.48 18.97
C PHE A 72 14.93 4.68 19.94
N ASN A 73 15.38 4.40 21.16
CA ASN A 73 14.59 3.59 22.10
C ASN A 73 13.38 4.38 22.62
N THR A 74 13.57 5.65 22.93
CA THR A 74 12.45 6.53 23.32
C THR A 74 11.46 6.69 22.16
N PHE A 75 11.95 6.95 20.94
CA PHE A 75 11.09 6.97 19.75
C PHE A 75 10.35 5.63 19.55
N PHE A 76 11.02 4.51 19.79
CA PHE A 76 10.44 3.19 19.63
C PHE A 76 9.27 2.93 20.60
N ILE A 77 9.40 3.36 21.87
CA ILE A 77 8.30 3.28 22.85
C ILE A 77 7.10 4.08 22.35
N ARG A 78 7.30 5.31 21.88
CA ARG A 78 6.26 6.14 21.27
C ARG A 78 5.61 5.47 20.06
N ALA A 79 6.41 4.89 19.19
CA ALA A 79 5.90 4.17 18.01
C ALA A 79 5.07 2.93 18.40
N LYS A 80 5.32 2.28 19.54
CA LYS A 80 4.49 1.19 20.07
C LYS A 80 3.13 1.65 20.57
N GLU A 81 3.01 2.89 21.03
CA GLU A 81 1.74 3.48 21.46
C GLU A 81 0.92 4.02 20.28
N HIS A 82 1.53 4.12 19.10
CA HIS A 82 0.88 4.63 17.89
C HIS A 82 0.05 3.56 17.17
N ILE A 83 -1.02 3.99 16.47
CA ILE A 83 -1.91 3.13 15.66
C ILE A 83 -1.18 2.26 14.62
N TYR A 84 0.03 2.67 14.22
CA TYR A 84 0.86 1.91 13.29
C TYR A 84 1.39 0.61 13.89
N PHE A 85 1.69 0.57 15.19
CA PHE A 85 2.04 -0.67 15.87
C PHE A 85 0.84 -1.61 15.95
N GLN A 86 -0.32 -1.07 16.29
CA GLN A 86 -1.56 -1.85 16.32
C GLN A 86 -1.85 -2.47 14.96
N TRP A 87 -1.80 -1.69 13.87
CA TRP A 87 -1.93 -2.21 12.52
C TRP A 87 -0.88 -3.28 12.17
N PHE A 88 0.37 -3.05 12.57
CA PHE A 88 1.46 -4.00 12.33
C PHE A 88 1.17 -5.35 12.98
N THR A 89 0.74 -5.35 14.25
CA THR A 89 0.47 -6.58 14.99
C THR A 89 -0.84 -7.24 14.58
N THR A 90 -1.93 -6.49 14.39
CA THR A 90 -3.26 -7.08 14.12
C THR A 90 -3.49 -7.44 12.66
N VAL A 91 -2.89 -6.71 11.71
CA VAL A 91 -3.14 -6.93 10.29
C VAL A 91 -1.93 -7.51 9.58
N LEU A 92 -0.78 -6.83 9.66
CA LEU A 92 0.39 -7.24 8.88
C LEU A 92 0.93 -8.59 9.36
N VAL A 93 1.12 -8.76 10.66
CA VAL A 93 1.68 -9.97 11.24
C VAL A 93 0.74 -11.16 11.03
N HIS A 94 -0.54 -11.04 11.38
CA HIS A 94 -1.50 -12.12 11.17
C HIS A 94 -1.60 -12.58 9.71
N ARG A 95 -1.57 -11.63 8.75
CA ARG A 95 -1.76 -11.95 7.34
C ARG A 95 -0.49 -12.47 6.65
N PHE A 96 0.67 -11.91 6.98
CA PHE A 96 1.89 -12.13 6.19
C PHE A 96 3.03 -12.79 6.98
N ARG A 97 2.99 -12.75 8.31
CA ARG A 97 4.03 -13.27 9.20
C ARG A 97 3.42 -13.94 10.44
N PRO A 98 2.53 -14.93 10.26
CA PRO A 98 1.85 -15.58 11.39
C PRO A 98 2.83 -16.26 12.35
N ASP A 99 4.05 -16.58 11.87
CA ASP A 99 5.17 -17.07 12.67
C ASP A 99 5.57 -16.14 13.83
N LEU A 100 5.29 -14.83 13.72
CA LEU A 100 5.66 -13.85 14.74
C LEU A 100 4.63 -13.71 15.86
N VAL A 101 3.41 -14.25 15.71
CA VAL A 101 2.31 -14.08 16.69
C VAL A 101 2.69 -14.66 18.06
N SER A 102 3.36 -15.81 18.08
CA SER A 102 3.76 -16.51 19.31
C SER A 102 5.20 -16.20 19.75
N ALA A 103 5.85 -15.21 19.15
CA ALA A 103 7.27 -14.91 19.39
C ALA A 103 7.49 -13.42 19.74
N PRO A 104 7.21 -12.99 20.98
CA PRO A 104 7.23 -11.57 21.37
C PRO A 104 8.55 -10.84 21.10
N GLY A 105 9.69 -11.48 21.35
CA GLY A 105 11.00 -10.89 21.05
C GLY A 105 11.26 -10.70 19.55
N ALA A 106 10.83 -11.67 18.72
CA ALA A 106 10.94 -11.57 17.28
C ALA A 106 9.96 -10.54 16.69
N LEU A 107 8.77 -10.41 17.28
CA LEU A 107 7.78 -9.38 16.93
C LEU A 107 8.35 -7.97 17.17
N GLU A 108 8.94 -7.74 18.34
CA GLU A 108 9.55 -6.46 18.69
C GLU A 108 10.68 -6.10 17.72
N HIS A 109 11.59 -7.05 17.46
CA HIS A 109 12.67 -6.86 16.51
C HIS A 109 12.16 -6.55 15.09
N ALA A 110 11.15 -7.29 14.62
CA ALA A 110 10.53 -7.05 13.32
C ALA A 110 9.87 -5.66 13.24
N PHE A 111 9.28 -5.17 14.33
CA PHE A 111 8.70 -3.83 14.36
C PHE A 111 9.78 -2.73 14.37
N LYS A 112 10.86 -2.89 15.14
CA LYS A 112 12.03 -1.99 15.08
C LYS A 112 12.57 -1.87 13.66
N ASP A 113 12.74 -3.01 12.99
CA ASP A 113 13.15 -3.09 11.60
C ASP A 113 12.20 -2.36 10.65
N ARG A 114 10.90 -2.53 10.87
CA ARG A 114 9.86 -1.88 10.07
C ARG A 114 9.89 -0.36 10.21
N ILE A 115 10.08 0.14 11.43
CA ILE A 115 10.25 1.58 11.72
C ILE A 115 11.48 2.11 10.97
N LYS A 116 12.64 1.47 11.15
CA LYS A 116 13.89 1.90 10.52
C LYS A 116 13.78 1.97 9.01
N ARG A 117 13.21 0.95 8.35
CA ARG A 117 13.00 0.96 6.89
C ARG A 117 12.05 2.06 6.43
N SER A 118 11.03 2.37 7.24
CA SER A 118 10.08 3.44 6.93
C SER A 118 10.76 4.81 7.08
N ALA A 119 11.52 5.04 8.16
CA ALA A 119 12.31 6.26 8.36
C ALA A 119 13.35 6.46 7.24
N ILE A 120 14.10 5.42 6.88
CA ILE A 120 15.06 5.47 5.77
C ILE A 120 14.36 5.87 4.46
N LEU A 121 13.18 5.33 4.17
CA LEU A 121 12.41 5.72 2.98
C LEU A 121 12.05 7.21 3.02
N PHE A 122 11.53 7.69 4.15
CA PHE A 122 11.19 9.10 4.35
C PHE A 122 12.41 10.00 4.10
N ASP A 123 13.51 9.72 4.81
CA ASP A 123 14.76 10.48 4.70
C ASP A 123 15.32 10.47 3.28
N THR A 124 15.28 9.31 2.61
CA THR A 124 15.81 9.17 1.26
C THR A 124 15.05 10.02 0.26
N ILE A 125 13.71 10.03 0.34
CA ILE A 125 12.88 10.83 -0.58
C ILE A 125 13.03 12.32 -0.28
N GLU A 126 13.07 12.72 1.00
CA GLU A 126 13.34 14.11 1.41
C GLU A 126 14.67 14.63 0.87
N GLN A 127 15.71 13.79 0.88
CA GLN A 127 17.06 14.20 0.49
C GLN A 127 17.31 14.12 -1.02
N ASN A 128 16.70 13.16 -1.73
CA ASN A 128 17.07 12.82 -3.10
C ASN A 128 15.91 12.91 -4.11
N ASP A 129 14.77 13.47 -3.70
CA ASP A 129 13.50 13.40 -4.44
C ASP A 129 12.99 11.96 -4.61
N PHE A 130 11.81 11.80 -5.21
CA PHE A 130 11.17 10.52 -5.42
C PHE A 130 11.95 9.65 -6.42
N ASP A 131 12.41 8.47 -5.98
CA ASP A 131 13.11 7.52 -6.84
C ASP A 131 12.16 6.78 -7.80
N THR A 132 12.09 7.25 -9.04
CA THR A 132 11.25 6.68 -10.11
C THR A 132 11.66 5.27 -10.55
N ARG A 133 12.85 4.77 -10.17
CA ARG A 133 13.25 3.36 -10.36
C ARG A 133 12.43 2.41 -9.49
N HIS A 134 11.85 2.93 -8.42
CA HIS A 134 10.93 2.24 -7.52
C HIS A 134 9.55 2.92 -7.55
N PRO A 135 8.78 2.78 -8.65
CA PRO A 135 7.51 3.49 -8.84
C PRO A 135 6.39 2.87 -8.02
N ILE A 136 5.42 3.67 -7.60
CA ILE A 136 4.17 3.20 -7.01
C ILE A 136 3.44 2.37 -8.08
N LEU A 137 2.89 1.23 -7.68
CA LEU A 137 2.27 0.27 -8.59
C LEU A 137 0.76 0.18 -8.34
N PRO A 138 -0.05 1.09 -8.90
CA PRO A 138 -1.48 0.86 -9.01
C PRO A 138 -1.76 -0.35 -9.92
N CYS A 139 -2.87 -1.02 -9.64
CA CYS A 139 -3.38 -2.14 -10.40
C CYS A 139 -4.75 -1.80 -10.96
N THR A 140 -5.07 -2.36 -12.12
CA THR A 140 -6.39 -2.32 -12.76
C THR A 140 -6.66 -3.66 -13.41
N GLY A 141 -7.84 -3.82 -14.04
CA GLY A 141 -8.07 -4.95 -14.91
C GLY A 141 -9.17 -4.76 -15.93
N GLU A 142 -9.13 -5.59 -16.97
CA GLU A 142 -10.18 -5.65 -18.01
C GLU A 142 -11.54 -6.04 -17.38
N THR A 143 -11.50 -6.84 -16.31
CA THR A 143 -12.64 -7.15 -15.46
C THR A 143 -12.25 -6.96 -14.00
N ILE A 144 -12.94 -6.06 -13.30
CA ILE A 144 -12.81 -5.87 -11.85
C ILE A 144 -13.79 -6.81 -11.14
N LEU A 145 -13.26 -7.68 -10.28
CA LEU A 145 -14.03 -8.59 -9.45
C LEU A 145 -14.36 -7.92 -8.11
N PRO A 146 -15.48 -8.29 -7.45
CA PRO A 146 -15.76 -7.87 -6.08
C PRO A 146 -14.63 -8.23 -5.12
N THR A 147 -14.43 -7.40 -4.10
CA THR A 147 -13.44 -7.69 -3.04
C THR A 147 -13.83 -8.92 -2.22
N ASP A 148 -12.95 -9.37 -1.32
CA ASP A 148 -13.25 -10.50 -0.44
C ASP A 148 -14.44 -10.22 0.52
N SER A 149 -14.74 -8.95 0.81
CA SER A 149 -15.94 -8.53 1.54
C SER A 149 -17.19 -8.36 0.66
N GLY A 150 -17.05 -8.56 -0.66
CA GLY A 150 -18.12 -8.36 -1.65
C GLY A 150 -18.28 -6.92 -2.13
N LEU A 151 -17.45 -5.98 -1.68
CA LEU A 151 -17.54 -4.58 -2.06
C LEU A 151 -17.18 -4.37 -3.55
N THR A 152 -17.92 -3.47 -4.21
CA THR A 152 -17.57 -2.93 -5.53
C THR A 152 -17.54 -1.40 -5.44
N THR A 153 -16.45 -0.78 -5.94
CA THR A 153 -16.20 0.66 -5.73
C THR A 153 -16.35 1.51 -6.99
N GLY A 154 -16.44 0.88 -8.16
CA GLY A 154 -16.41 1.58 -9.46
C GLY A 154 -15.07 2.24 -9.80
N ALA A 155 -14.04 2.11 -8.96
CA ALA A 155 -12.73 2.71 -9.20
C ALA A 155 -12.02 2.04 -10.39
N LYS A 156 -11.30 2.85 -11.18
CA LYS A 156 -10.51 2.36 -12.32
C LYS A 156 -9.17 1.75 -11.87
N TYR A 157 -8.55 2.33 -10.86
CA TYR A 157 -7.24 1.92 -10.34
C TYR A 157 -7.34 1.62 -8.86
N TYR A 158 -6.56 0.64 -8.41
CA TYR A 158 -6.51 0.17 -7.05
C TYR A 158 -5.08 0.10 -6.58
N MET A 159 -4.82 0.38 -5.30
CA MET A 159 -3.47 0.32 -4.80
C MET A 159 -2.94 -1.14 -4.78
N GLY A 160 -1.81 -1.38 -5.46
CA GLY A 160 -1.07 -2.65 -5.45
C GLY A 160 0.16 -2.61 -4.54
N ASP A 161 1.26 -2.02 -5.01
CA ASP A 161 2.55 -1.95 -4.29
C ASP A 161 3.13 -0.53 -4.24
N GLY A 162 3.96 -0.22 -3.24
CA GLY A 162 4.44 1.14 -2.97
C GLY A 162 3.56 1.90 -1.98
N CYS A 163 2.86 1.17 -1.10
CA CYS A 163 1.92 1.76 -0.13
C CYS A 163 2.57 2.77 0.82
N HIS A 164 3.83 2.54 1.24
CA HIS A 164 4.59 3.54 1.99
C HIS A 164 5.01 4.74 1.15
N ARG A 165 5.37 4.53 -0.12
CA ARG A 165 5.70 5.65 -1.02
C ARG A 165 4.48 6.55 -1.24
N LEU A 166 3.30 5.96 -1.42
CA LEU A 166 2.05 6.71 -1.50
C LEU A 166 1.73 7.43 -0.18
N ALA A 167 1.87 6.73 0.96
CA ALA A 167 1.66 7.33 2.28
C ALA A 167 2.60 8.50 2.58
N TYR A 168 3.85 8.43 2.11
CA TYR A 168 4.79 9.56 2.18
C TYR A 168 4.25 10.76 1.38
N LEU A 169 3.86 10.58 0.12
CA LEU A 169 3.28 11.66 -0.70
C LEU A 169 2.05 12.28 -0.02
N MET A 170 1.16 11.46 0.54
CA MET A 170 0.02 11.93 1.33
C MET A 170 0.45 12.76 2.55
N SER A 171 1.52 12.37 3.25
CA SER A 171 2.04 13.11 4.42
C SER A 171 2.67 14.47 4.03
N MET A 172 3.03 14.61 2.76
CA MET A 172 3.50 15.86 2.15
C MET A 172 2.38 16.68 1.51
N GLY A 173 1.11 16.27 1.65
CA GLY A 173 -0.05 17.02 1.19
C GLY A 173 -0.47 16.76 -0.25
N TYR A 174 0.06 15.74 -0.91
CA TYR A 174 -0.41 15.35 -2.25
C TYR A 174 -1.84 14.79 -2.18
N ASP A 175 -2.72 15.30 -3.04
CA ASP A 175 -4.08 14.81 -3.27
C ASP A 175 -4.16 13.86 -4.49
N SER A 176 -3.14 13.92 -5.34
CA SER A 176 -3.03 13.18 -6.58
C SER A 176 -1.64 12.56 -6.70
N LEU A 177 -1.58 11.33 -7.24
CA LEU A 177 -0.36 10.60 -7.53
C LEU A 177 0.11 11.00 -8.94
N PRO A 178 1.26 11.69 -9.09
CA PRO A 178 1.81 12.00 -10.39
C PRO A 178 2.12 10.73 -11.19
N GLY A 179 1.74 10.71 -12.47
CA GLY A 179 1.94 9.59 -13.38
C GLY A 179 3.41 9.20 -13.51
N ARG A 180 4.34 10.17 -13.42
CA ARG A 180 5.79 9.92 -13.39
C ARG A 180 6.27 9.10 -12.19
N TYR A 181 5.51 9.07 -11.08
CA TYR A 181 5.81 8.26 -9.89
C TYR A 181 5.10 6.90 -9.92
N ALA A 182 4.27 6.65 -10.93
CA ALA A 182 3.42 5.49 -11.02
C ALA A 182 3.79 4.58 -12.20
N ARG A 183 3.53 3.28 -12.04
CA ARG A 183 3.53 2.33 -13.15
C ARG A 183 2.40 1.32 -12.97
N ILE A 184 1.47 1.30 -13.93
CA ILE A 184 0.18 0.63 -13.73
C ILE A 184 0.20 -0.79 -14.28
N LYS A 185 -0.15 -1.77 -13.45
CA LYS A 185 -0.37 -3.17 -13.88
C LYS A 185 -1.84 -3.39 -14.26
N CYS A 186 -2.09 -3.90 -15.45
CA CYS A 186 -3.42 -4.30 -15.91
C CYS A 186 -3.53 -5.82 -15.93
N TYR A 187 -4.47 -6.38 -15.17
CA TYR A 187 -4.78 -7.81 -15.13
C TYR A 187 -6.00 -8.11 -16.00
N ARG A 188 -6.12 -9.33 -16.52
CA ARG A 188 -7.37 -9.73 -17.21
C ARG A 188 -8.57 -9.73 -16.25
N LYS A 189 -8.40 -10.35 -15.08
CA LYS A 189 -9.35 -10.32 -13.97
C LYS A 189 -8.60 -9.82 -12.75
N PHE A 190 -9.05 -8.73 -12.15
CA PHE A 190 -8.43 -8.14 -10.98
C PHE A 190 -9.40 -8.16 -9.81
N LYS A 191 -8.98 -8.72 -8.68
CA LYS A 191 -9.69 -8.59 -7.41
C LYS A 191 -8.93 -7.56 -6.56
N PRO A 192 -9.54 -6.41 -6.21
CA PRO A 192 -8.90 -5.44 -5.32
C PRO A 192 -8.62 -6.03 -3.94
N LEU A 193 -7.47 -5.64 -3.37
CA LEU A 193 -7.16 -5.95 -2.00
C LEU A 193 -8.05 -5.12 -1.08
N ASP A 194 -8.78 -5.81 -0.21
CA ASP A 194 -9.57 -5.21 0.85
C ASP A 194 -8.95 -5.57 2.19
N ASN A 195 -8.42 -4.56 2.87
CA ASN A 195 -7.93 -4.71 4.23
C ASN A 195 -8.91 -4.09 5.24
N THR A 196 -10.01 -3.50 4.79
CA THR A 196 -10.82 -2.66 5.66
C THR A 196 -11.59 -3.49 6.66
N SER A 197 -12.12 -4.64 6.26
CA SER A 197 -12.72 -5.61 7.20
C SER A 197 -11.72 -6.18 8.22
N LEU A 198 -10.41 -6.20 7.89
CA LEU A 198 -9.36 -6.62 8.82
C LEU A 198 -8.96 -5.50 9.78
N ILE A 199 -9.18 -4.24 9.42
CA ILE A 199 -8.74 -3.08 10.21
C ILE A 199 -9.88 -2.55 11.09
N SER A 200 -11.09 -2.46 10.54
CA SER A 200 -12.25 -1.84 11.20
C SER A 200 -12.60 -2.42 12.58
N PRO A 201 -12.38 -3.71 12.90
CA PRO A 201 -12.64 -4.22 14.25
C PRO A 201 -11.58 -3.79 15.28
N HIS A 202 -10.41 -3.34 14.83
CA HIS A 202 -9.27 -3.06 15.69
C HIS A 202 -8.99 -1.57 15.80
N ILE A 203 -9.21 -0.79 14.74
CA ILE A 203 -8.81 0.61 14.67
C ILE A 203 -10.03 1.41 14.25
N GLU A 204 -10.36 2.43 15.04
CA GLU A 204 -11.40 3.39 14.66
C GLU A 204 -11.00 4.07 13.34
N VAL A 205 -11.86 3.92 12.33
CA VAL A 205 -11.59 4.41 10.98
C VAL A 205 -12.13 5.83 10.87
N ASP A 206 -11.30 6.82 11.18
CA ASP A 206 -11.63 8.23 10.98
C ASP A 206 -11.13 8.70 9.61
N TRP A 207 -11.98 8.50 8.60
CA TRP A 207 -11.72 8.98 7.25
C TRP A 207 -11.63 10.51 7.15
N LYS A 208 -12.20 11.28 8.08
CA LYS A 208 -12.11 12.76 8.08
C LYS A 208 -10.69 13.20 8.44
N ARG A 209 -10.00 12.48 9.33
CA ARG A 209 -8.56 12.71 9.64
C ARG A 209 -7.61 12.35 8.51
N SER A 210 -8.04 11.53 7.55
CA SER A 210 -7.18 11.14 6.43
C SER A 210 -6.77 12.33 5.55
N GLY A 211 -7.56 13.41 5.54
CA GLY A 211 -7.36 14.56 4.65
C GLY A 211 -7.72 14.25 3.18
N LEU A 212 -8.31 13.08 2.92
CA LEU A 212 -8.77 12.70 1.58
C LEU A 212 -10.09 13.39 1.24
N ASN A 213 -10.17 13.90 0.01
CA ASN A 213 -11.43 14.38 -0.57
C ASN A 213 -12.30 13.17 -0.97
N ILE A 214 -13.04 12.63 -0.01
CA ILE A 214 -13.89 11.45 -0.24
C ILE A 214 -15.13 11.87 -1.03
N PRO A 215 -15.44 11.22 -2.18
CA PRO A 215 -16.61 11.54 -2.98
C PRO A 215 -17.90 11.57 -2.14
N THR A 216 -18.64 12.67 -2.23
CA THR A 216 -19.88 12.93 -1.46
C THR A 216 -20.96 11.89 -1.71
N THR A 217 -20.95 11.23 -2.87
CA THR A 217 -21.87 10.14 -3.22
C THR A 217 -21.73 8.89 -2.33
N ASN A 218 -20.65 8.79 -1.54
CA ASN A 218 -20.42 7.71 -0.58
C ASN A 218 -20.55 8.14 0.89
N GLN A 219 -20.90 9.41 1.16
CA GLN A 219 -21.01 9.96 2.52
C GLN A 219 -22.35 9.64 3.22
N THR A 220 -23.35 9.09 2.52
CA THR A 220 -24.64 8.71 3.12
C THR A 220 -24.58 7.47 4.02
N ASN A 221 -23.44 6.78 4.07
CA ASN A 221 -23.19 5.70 5.03
C ASN A 221 -22.09 6.11 6.01
N GLU A 222 -22.35 7.12 6.86
CA GLU A 222 -21.51 7.42 8.04
C GLU A 222 -21.42 6.24 9.03
N LYS A 223 -22.15 5.15 8.78
CA LYS A 223 -21.84 3.82 9.28
C LYS A 223 -21.87 2.82 8.13
N VAL A 224 -20.73 2.60 7.47
CA VAL A 224 -20.55 1.35 6.73
C VAL A 224 -20.47 0.25 7.80
N TYR A 225 -21.62 -0.31 8.14
CA TYR A 225 -21.69 -1.53 8.95
C TYR A 225 -21.06 -2.64 8.11
N TYR A 226 -19.83 -2.99 8.45
CA TYR A 226 -19.27 -4.29 8.06
C TYR A 226 -20.12 -5.35 8.79
N PRO A 227 -20.74 -6.31 8.08
CA PRO A 227 -21.43 -7.43 8.72
C PRO A 227 -20.47 -8.24 9.58
#